data_AF-X6HZ84-F1
#
_entry.id   AF-X6HZ84-F1
#
_cell.length_a   1.000
_cell.length_b   1.000
_cell.length_c   1.000
_cell.angle_alpha   90.00
_cell.angle_beta   90.00
_cell.angle_gamma   90.00
#
_symmetry.space_group_name_H-M   'P 1'
#
loop_
_entity.id
_entity.type
_entity.pdbx_description
1 polymer ?
#
loop_
_entity_poly.entity_id
_entity_poly.type
_entity_poly.pdbx_seq_one_letter_code
_entity_poly.pdbx_strand_id
1 'polypeptide(L)'
;MKVSKEMVELNRERVIDTAAKLFREQGIDGIGIADLMSAAGLTHGGFYRQFKSKDDLIVQAMQRAFSDMSADLSARLASTDTPFETLVRHYISDHHRDNPGHGCSLTALAADAARHDDPALRSFFGSIVSNYVALIISLLPGSDPAAKRSAAIAFLAEMVGSVILSRVVPDPTLSAEIIDTVSNDLIGRHSPSAPV
;
A
#
# COMPACT_ATOMS: atom_id res chain seq x y z
N MET A 1 -31.36 3.82 -23.51
CA MET A 1 -31.71 3.98 -22.08
C MET A 1 -30.80 5.05 -21.47
N LYS A 2 -31.34 6.07 -20.80
CA LYS A 2 -30.54 7.14 -20.16
C LYS A 2 -30.03 6.59 -18.82
N VAL A 3 -28.71 6.54 -18.65
CA VAL A 3 -28.08 6.10 -17.40
C VAL A 3 -28.43 7.12 -16.30
N SER A 4 -28.90 6.65 -15.14
CA SER A 4 -29.22 7.53 -14.00
C SER A 4 -27.94 8.12 -13.40
N LYS A 5 -28.04 9.26 -12.70
CA LYS A 5 -26.88 9.86 -12.02
C LYS A 5 -26.24 8.89 -11.02
N GLU A 6 -27.07 8.15 -10.29
CA GLU A 6 -26.64 7.12 -9.35
C GLU A 6 -25.85 5.99 -10.03
N MET A 7 -26.31 5.51 -11.18
CA MET A 7 -25.61 4.50 -11.96
C MET A 7 -24.28 5.02 -12.53
N VAL A 8 -24.20 6.31 -12.88
CA VAL A 8 -22.92 6.93 -13.30
C VAL A 8 -21.92 6.94 -12.14
N GLU A 9 -22.36 7.27 -10.93
CA GLU A 9 -21.49 7.31 -9.75
C GLU A 9 -21.04 5.90 -9.34
N LEU A 10 -21.96 4.93 -9.30
CA LEU A 10 -21.62 3.52 -9.04
C LEU A 10 -20.60 2.97 -10.04
N ASN A 11 -20.75 3.31 -11.33
CA ASN A 11 -19.78 2.90 -12.34
C ASN A 11 -18.42 3.57 -12.13
N ARG A 12 -18.40 4.85 -11.71
CA ARG A 12 -17.18 5.59 -11.43
C ARG A 12 -16.43 4.97 -10.25
N GLU A 13 -17.11 4.69 -9.15
CA GLU A 13 -16.52 4.01 -7.98
C GLU A 13 -16.00 2.61 -8.35
N ARG A 14 -16.74 1.85 -9.15
CA ARG A 14 -16.30 0.54 -9.65
C ARG A 14 -15.01 0.62 -10.45
N VAL A 15 -14.85 1.66 -11.29
CA VAL A 15 -13.61 1.88 -12.04
C VAL A 15 -12.45 2.23 -11.09
N ILE A 16 -12.69 3.08 -10.09
CA ILE A 16 -11.67 3.44 -9.09
C ILE A 16 -11.21 2.20 -8.31
N ASP A 17 -12.14 1.35 -7.86
CA ASP A 17 -11.83 0.12 -7.12
C ASP A 17 -11.06 -0.89 -7.98
N THR A 18 -11.49 -1.05 -9.23
CA THR A 18 -10.82 -1.92 -10.19
C THR A 18 -9.41 -1.40 -10.50
N ALA A 19 -9.27 -0.09 -10.72
CA ALA A 19 -8.00 0.57 -10.98
C ALA A 19 -7.04 0.45 -9.78
N ALA A 20 -7.55 0.64 -8.56
CA ALA A 20 -6.78 0.52 -7.34
C ALA A 20 -6.12 -0.85 -7.26
N LYS A 21 -6.89 -1.91 -7.48
CA LYS A 21 -6.38 -3.28 -7.49
C LYS A 21 -5.38 -3.50 -8.63
N LEU A 22 -5.78 -3.21 -9.87
CA LEU A 22 -4.99 -3.58 -11.06
C LEU A 22 -3.68 -2.80 -11.17
N PHE A 23 -3.63 -1.53 -10.77
CA PHE A 23 -2.37 -0.79 -10.74
C PHE A 23 -1.38 -1.41 -9.75
N ARG A 24 -1.82 -1.87 -8.58
CA ARG A 24 -0.91 -2.54 -7.64
C ARG A 24 -0.48 -3.93 -8.11
N GLU A 25 -1.31 -4.63 -8.88
CA GLU A 25 -0.97 -5.95 -9.41
C GLU A 25 -0.03 -5.89 -10.62
N GLN A 26 -0.21 -4.88 -11.48
CA GLN A 26 0.42 -4.86 -12.81
C GLN A 26 1.39 -3.69 -13.00
N GLY A 27 1.48 -2.77 -12.03
CA GLY A 27 2.18 -1.50 -12.19
C GLY A 27 1.31 -0.44 -12.87
N ILE A 28 1.75 0.82 -12.84
CA ILE A 28 0.99 1.92 -13.45
C ILE A 28 0.95 1.76 -14.98
N ASP A 29 2.08 1.42 -15.58
CA ASP A 29 2.22 1.28 -17.03
C ASP A 29 1.86 -0.11 -17.55
N GLY A 30 1.72 -1.11 -16.67
CA GLY A 30 1.41 -2.49 -17.05
C GLY A 30 -0.04 -2.73 -17.46
N ILE A 31 -0.95 -1.77 -17.25
CA ILE A 31 -2.34 -1.86 -17.70
C ILE A 31 -2.80 -0.63 -18.49
N GLY A 32 -3.45 -0.88 -19.63
CA GLY A 32 -4.08 0.14 -20.47
C GLY A 32 -5.49 0.52 -20.01
N ILE A 33 -5.97 1.70 -20.43
CA ILE A 33 -7.33 2.16 -20.10
C ILE A 33 -8.39 1.20 -20.64
N ALA A 34 -8.20 0.66 -21.85
CA ALA A 34 -9.16 -0.27 -22.46
C ALA A 34 -9.35 -1.55 -21.62
N ASP A 35 -8.24 -2.18 -21.20
CA ASP A 35 -8.27 -3.40 -20.39
C ASP A 35 -8.81 -3.13 -18.99
N LEU A 36 -8.44 -2.00 -18.39
CA LEU A 36 -8.96 -1.56 -17.10
C LEU A 36 -10.48 -1.35 -17.13
N MET A 37 -10.99 -0.67 -18.16
CA MET A 37 -12.43 -0.45 -18.34
C MET A 37 -13.16 -1.77 -18.59
N SER A 38 -12.57 -2.66 -19.40
CA SER A 38 -13.10 -4.01 -19.63
C SER A 38 -13.20 -4.80 -18.33
N ALA A 39 -12.16 -4.77 -17.49
CA ALA A 39 -12.16 -5.40 -16.16
C ALA A 39 -13.22 -4.80 -15.23
N ALA A 40 -13.51 -3.50 -15.35
CA ALA A 40 -14.59 -2.84 -14.63
C ALA A 40 -16.00 -3.14 -15.22
N GLY A 41 -16.08 -3.90 -16.32
CA GLY A 41 -17.34 -4.22 -17.01
C GLY A 41 -17.92 -3.06 -17.81
N LEU A 42 -17.08 -2.11 -18.25
CA LEU A 42 -17.47 -0.88 -18.92
C LEU A 42 -16.76 -0.72 -20.26
N THR A 43 -17.37 0.09 -21.13
CA THR A 43 -16.77 0.38 -22.45
C THR A 43 -15.59 1.34 -22.33
N HIS A 44 -14.61 1.21 -23.22
CA HIS A 44 -13.48 2.13 -23.31
C HIS A 44 -13.91 3.60 -23.40
N GLY A 45 -14.93 3.91 -24.22
CA GLY A 45 -15.47 5.27 -24.36
C GLY A 45 -16.20 5.81 -23.12
N GLY A 46 -16.48 4.98 -22.12
CA GLY A 46 -17.02 5.40 -20.83
C GLY A 46 -16.00 6.16 -19.99
N PHE A 47 -14.71 5.83 -20.14
CA PHE A 47 -13.62 6.42 -19.35
C PHE A 47 -13.58 7.94 -19.48
N TYR A 48 -13.53 8.42 -20.73
CA TYR A 48 -13.42 9.85 -21.05
C TYR A 48 -14.65 10.68 -20.65
N ARG A 49 -15.74 10.03 -20.21
CA ARG A 49 -16.91 10.72 -19.64
C ARG A 49 -16.82 10.88 -18.12
N GLN A 50 -16.01 10.06 -17.46
CA GLN A 50 -15.96 9.96 -15.99
C GLN A 50 -14.62 10.44 -15.40
N PHE A 51 -13.53 10.37 -16.17
CA PHE A 51 -12.17 10.67 -15.70
C PHE A 51 -11.47 11.64 -16.65
N LYS A 52 -10.64 12.52 -16.09
CA LYS A 52 -9.94 13.54 -16.86
C LYS A 52 -8.75 12.97 -17.63
N SER A 53 -8.00 12.06 -17.00
CA SER A 53 -6.83 11.40 -17.56
C SER A 53 -6.55 10.10 -16.80
N LYS A 54 -5.61 9.28 -17.32
CA LYS A 54 -5.13 8.10 -16.61
C LYS A 54 -4.45 8.50 -15.29
N ASP A 55 -3.67 9.58 -15.29
CA ASP A 55 -2.99 10.11 -14.11
C ASP A 55 -3.97 10.53 -13.00
N ASP A 56 -5.06 11.20 -13.38
CA ASP A 56 -6.16 11.53 -12.47
C ASP A 56 -6.79 10.28 -11.85
N LEU A 57 -7.01 9.23 -12.65
CA LEU A 57 -7.49 7.94 -12.15
C LEU A 57 -6.47 7.27 -11.22
N ILE A 58 -5.17 7.31 -11.53
CA ILE A 58 -4.11 6.72 -10.68
C ILE A 58 -4.15 7.34 -9.29
N VAL A 59 -4.19 8.68 -9.19
CA VAL A 59 -4.25 9.36 -7.89
C VAL A 59 -5.50 8.96 -7.11
N GLN A 60 -6.67 8.94 -7.75
CA GLN A 60 -7.94 8.56 -7.09
C GLN A 60 -7.94 7.10 -6.64
N ALA A 61 -7.46 6.20 -7.49
CA ALA A 61 -7.32 4.77 -7.19
C ALA A 61 -6.37 4.54 -6.00
N MET A 62 -5.27 5.28 -5.93
CA MET A 62 -4.33 5.16 -4.83
C MET A 62 -4.87 5.78 -3.53
N GLN A 63 -5.61 6.88 -3.60
CA GLN A 63 -6.32 7.45 -2.45
C GLN A 63 -7.34 6.48 -1.88
N ARG A 64 -8.15 5.84 -2.73
CA ARG A 64 -9.12 4.82 -2.32
C ARG A 64 -8.42 3.67 -1.59
N ALA A 65 -7.37 3.14 -2.18
CA ALA A 65 -6.59 2.05 -1.59
C ALA A 65 -5.96 2.40 -0.24
N PHE A 66 -5.38 3.60 -0.13
CA PHE A 66 -4.79 4.05 1.12
C PHE A 66 -5.86 4.24 2.19
N SER A 67 -7.02 4.80 1.85
CA SER A 67 -8.14 4.97 2.78
C SER A 67 -8.63 3.63 3.32
N ASP A 68 -8.88 2.67 2.45
CA ASP A 68 -9.41 1.35 2.82
C ASP A 68 -8.43 0.59 3.73
N MET A 69 -7.15 0.59 3.37
CA MET A 69 -6.09 -0.07 4.15
C MET A 69 -5.77 0.65 5.47
N SER A 70 -5.80 1.98 5.48
CA SER A 70 -5.58 2.76 6.70
C SER A 70 -6.71 2.52 7.72
N ALA A 71 -7.95 2.42 7.24
CA ALA A 71 -9.10 2.09 8.09
C ALA A 71 -9.01 0.67 8.67
N ASP A 72 -8.70 -0.34 7.84
CA ASP A 72 -8.52 -1.73 8.29
C ASP A 72 -7.37 -1.84 9.30
N LEU A 73 -6.21 -1.27 9.00
CA LEU A 73 -5.06 -1.28 9.89
C LEU A 73 -5.36 -0.58 11.22
N SER A 74 -6.00 0.59 11.18
CA SER A 74 -6.38 1.32 12.40
C SER A 74 -7.31 0.50 13.29
N ALA A 75 -8.29 -0.20 12.71
CA ALA A 75 -9.19 -1.09 13.45
C ALA A 75 -8.45 -2.28 14.09
N ARG A 76 -7.50 -2.89 13.37
CA ARG A 76 -6.65 -3.97 13.91
C ARG A 76 -5.78 -3.50 15.07
N LEU A 77 -5.14 -2.34 14.93
CA LEU A 77 -4.27 -1.78 15.96
C LEU A 77 -5.04 -1.36 17.21
N ALA A 78 -6.30 -0.93 17.06
CA ALA A 78 -7.16 -0.58 18.20
C ALA A 78 -7.73 -1.80 18.94
N SER A 79 -7.66 -3.01 18.36
CA SER A 79 -8.26 -4.23 18.90
C SER A 79 -7.25 -5.23 19.47
N THR A 80 -6.02 -4.78 19.74
CA THR A 80 -4.90 -5.62 20.19
C THR A 80 -4.11 -4.94 21.31
N ASP A 81 -3.57 -5.74 22.23
CA ASP A 81 -2.67 -5.27 23.28
C ASP A 81 -1.22 -5.12 22.78
N THR A 82 -0.91 -5.67 21.60
CA THR A 82 0.43 -5.67 20.98
C THR A 82 0.39 -4.99 19.61
N PRO A 83 0.12 -3.67 19.53
CA PRO A 83 -0.09 -2.97 18.26
C PRO A 83 1.17 -2.93 17.38
N PHE A 84 2.37 -2.85 17.99
CA PHE A 84 3.62 -2.91 17.23
C PHE A 84 3.79 -4.26 16.51
N GLU A 85 3.68 -5.36 17.24
CA GLU A 85 3.76 -6.71 16.67
C GLU A 85 2.65 -6.96 15.63
N THR A 86 1.45 -6.45 15.89
CA THR A 86 0.31 -6.54 14.96
C THR A 86 0.60 -5.81 13.64
N LEU A 87 1.21 -4.62 13.69
CA LEU A 87 1.64 -3.90 12.49
C LEU A 87 2.66 -4.72 11.69
N VAL A 88 3.70 -5.24 12.37
CA VAL A 88 4.77 -6.01 11.72
C VAL A 88 4.19 -7.26 11.06
N ARG A 89 3.44 -8.09 11.80
CA ARG A 89 2.90 -9.36 11.30
C ARG A 89 1.83 -9.18 10.23
N HIS A 90 1.09 -8.07 10.26
CA HIS A 90 0.13 -7.77 9.20
C HIS A 90 0.86 -7.38 7.91
N TYR A 91 1.84 -6.48 8.00
CA TYR A 91 2.52 -5.92 6.84
C TYR A 91 3.55 -6.87 6.23
N ILE A 92 4.40 -7.49 7.05
CA ILE A 92 5.44 -8.42 6.62
C ILE A 92 4.85 -9.83 6.71
N SER A 93 4.08 -10.21 5.70
CA SER A 93 3.33 -11.46 5.68
C SER A 93 3.28 -12.08 4.28
N ASP A 94 3.11 -13.40 4.23
CA ASP A 94 2.82 -14.12 2.98
C ASP A 94 1.59 -13.56 2.27
N HIS A 95 0.54 -13.23 3.02
CA HIS A 95 -0.65 -12.61 2.46
C HIS A 95 -0.33 -11.31 1.72
N HIS A 96 0.48 -10.43 2.32
CA HIS A 96 0.88 -9.21 1.64
C HIS A 96 1.80 -9.49 0.44
N ARG A 97 2.76 -10.42 0.57
CA ARG A 97 3.63 -10.83 -0.54
C ARG A 97 2.81 -11.28 -1.75
N ASP A 98 1.86 -12.18 -1.53
CA ASP A 98 1.14 -12.91 -2.58
C ASP A 98 -0.07 -12.14 -3.15
N ASN A 99 -0.53 -11.10 -2.45
CA ASN A 99 -1.71 -10.32 -2.85
C ASN A 99 -1.36 -8.83 -3.06
N PRO A 100 -0.54 -8.47 -4.06
CA PRO A 100 -0.13 -7.08 -4.28
C PRO A 100 -1.33 -6.14 -4.52
N GLY A 101 -2.39 -6.63 -5.17
CA GLY A 101 -3.65 -5.90 -5.38
C GLY A 101 -4.40 -5.50 -4.11
N HIS A 102 -4.08 -6.11 -2.97
CA HIS A 102 -4.69 -5.84 -1.67
C HIS A 102 -3.67 -5.39 -0.61
N GLY A 103 -2.43 -5.11 -1.04
CA GLY A 103 -1.32 -4.72 -0.19
C GLY A 103 -1.02 -3.22 -0.17
N CYS A 104 0.08 -2.86 0.49
CA CYS A 104 0.58 -1.49 0.58
C CYS A 104 0.96 -0.92 -0.80
N SER A 105 0.40 0.25 -1.15
CA SER A 105 0.75 0.94 -2.39
C SER A 105 2.23 1.33 -2.45
N LEU A 106 2.91 1.56 -1.31
CA LEU A 106 4.36 1.79 -1.31
C LEU A 106 5.12 0.57 -1.86
N THR A 107 4.81 -0.62 -1.37
CA THR A 107 5.45 -1.86 -1.79
C THR A 107 5.16 -2.18 -3.26
N ALA A 108 3.95 -1.87 -3.73
CA ALA A 108 3.56 -2.17 -5.09
C ALA A 108 4.06 -1.15 -6.13
N LEU A 109 4.11 0.14 -5.78
CA LEU A 109 4.14 1.23 -6.77
C LEU A 109 5.10 2.37 -6.46
N ALA A 110 5.90 2.32 -5.38
CA ALA A 110 6.85 3.40 -5.08
C ALA A 110 7.89 3.59 -6.19
N ALA A 111 8.32 2.49 -6.83
CA ALA A 111 9.25 2.55 -7.95
C ALA A 111 8.61 3.19 -9.20
N ASP A 112 7.36 2.84 -9.52
CA ASP A 112 6.59 3.49 -10.58
C ASP A 112 6.46 4.98 -10.30
N ALA A 113 5.98 5.37 -9.11
CA ALA A 113 5.80 6.77 -8.73
C ALA A 113 7.10 7.59 -8.79
N ALA A 114 8.26 6.98 -8.50
CA ALA A 114 9.56 7.63 -8.64
C ALA A 114 9.95 7.87 -10.11
N ARG A 115 9.58 6.95 -11.01
CA ARG A 115 9.87 7.04 -12.46
C ARG A 115 8.90 7.97 -13.19
N HIS A 116 7.66 8.08 -12.73
CA HIS A 116 6.70 9.05 -13.28
C HIS A 116 7.10 10.48 -12.91
N ASP A 117 7.01 11.39 -13.88
CA ASP A 117 7.22 12.83 -13.67
C ASP A 117 5.92 13.57 -13.33
N ASP A 118 5.13 13.01 -12.41
CA ASP A 118 3.88 13.60 -11.93
C ASP A 118 4.03 14.12 -10.48
N PRO A 119 4.01 15.45 -10.26
CA PRO A 119 4.08 16.04 -8.93
C PRO A 119 2.94 15.61 -7.99
N ALA A 120 1.73 15.38 -8.51
CA ALA A 120 0.58 14.96 -7.71
C ALA A 120 0.78 13.53 -7.19
N LEU A 121 1.26 12.63 -8.05
CA LEU A 121 1.60 11.27 -7.66
C LEU A 121 2.74 11.24 -6.63
N ARG A 122 3.82 12.01 -6.86
CA ARG A 122 4.93 12.11 -5.89
C ARG A 122 4.49 12.66 -4.54
N SER A 123 3.65 13.71 -4.54
CA SER A 123 3.09 14.28 -3.31
C SER A 123 2.23 13.28 -2.55
N PHE A 124 1.39 12.53 -3.27
CA PHE A 124 0.56 11.49 -2.68
C PHE A 124 1.41 10.38 -2.03
N PHE A 125 2.43 9.85 -2.71
CA PHE A 125 3.33 8.84 -2.13
C PHE A 125 4.12 9.40 -0.93
N GLY A 126 4.55 10.66 -0.99
CA GLY A 126 5.18 11.35 0.14
C GLY A 126 4.27 11.45 1.37
N SER A 127 2.96 11.62 1.16
CA SER A 127 1.97 11.60 2.25
C SER A 127 1.83 10.21 2.88
N ILE A 128 1.84 9.14 2.08
CA ILE A 128 1.80 7.76 2.61
C ILE A 128 3.03 7.48 3.46
N VAL A 129 4.23 7.84 2.98
CA VAL A 129 5.47 7.70 3.76
C VAL A 129 5.38 8.45 5.08
N SER A 130 4.91 9.70 5.05
CA SER A 130 4.77 10.53 6.25
C SER A 130 3.78 9.93 7.26
N ASN A 131 2.67 9.38 6.78
CA ASN A 131 1.66 8.72 7.62
C ASN A 131 2.20 7.44 8.28
N TYR A 132 2.92 6.59 7.54
CA TYR A 132 3.56 5.41 8.13
C TYR A 132 4.64 5.77 9.13
N VAL A 133 5.49 6.75 8.82
CA VAL A 133 6.52 7.22 9.77
C VAL A 133 5.87 7.74 11.06
N ALA A 134 4.80 8.52 10.97
CA ALA A 134 4.07 9.01 12.13
C ALA A 134 3.43 7.88 12.96
N LEU A 135 2.81 6.90 12.29
CA LEU A 135 2.26 5.72 12.93
C LEU A 135 3.35 4.90 13.65
N ILE A 136 4.47 4.64 12.99
CA ILE A 136 5.56 3.87 13.59
C ILE A 136 6.15 4.61 14.80
N ILE A 137 6.32 5.95 14.70
CA ILE A 137 6.75 6.77 15.84
C ILE A 137 5.78 6.62 17.02
N SER A 138 4.47 6.54 16.81
CA SER A 138 3.52 6.39 17.91
C SER A 138 3.59 5.01 18.58
N LEU A 139 4.02 3.98 17.86
CA LEU A 139 4.12 2.60 18.36
C LEU A 139 5.48 2.24 18.97
N LEU A 140 6.56 2.93 18.59
CA LEU A 140 7.90 2.65 19.10
C LEU A 140 8.06 3.07 20.57
N PRO A 141 8.77 2.30 21.41
CA PRO A 141 9.11 2.70 22.77
C PRO A 141 10.15 3.84 22.79
N GLY A 142 10.39 4.40 23.98
CA GLY A 142 11.39 5.45 24.20
C GLY A 142 10.84 6.87 24.14
N SER A 143 11.64 7.84 24.61
CA SER A 143 11.24 9.25 24.76
C SER A 143 12.01 10.22 23.88
N ASP A 144 13.16 9.83 23.30
CA ASP A 144 13.92 10.68 22.38
C ASP A 144 13.24 10.77 21.01
N PRO A 145 12.70 11.94 20.61
CA PRO A 145 12.02 12.10 19.33
C PRO A 145 12.93 11.85 18.12
N ALA A 146 14.21 12.21 18.20
CA ALA A 146 15.14 12.08 17.07
C ALA A 146 15.48 10.60 16.82
N ALA A 147 15.80 9.86 17.89
CA ALA A 147 16.01 8.42 17.80
C ALA A 147 14.77 7.68 17.29
N LYS A 148 13.57 8.00 17.81
CA LYS A 148 12.32 7.38 17.35
C LYS A 148 12.05 7.64 15.87
N ARG A 149 12.29 8.87 15.41
CA ARG A 149 12.12 9.22 13.99
C ARG A 149 13.10 8.44 13.11
N SER A 150 14.37 8.34 13.52
CA SER A 150 15.38 7.58 12.78
C SER A 150 15.00 6.09 12.69
N ALA A 151 14.62 5.49 13.82
CA ALA A 151 14.17 4.10 13.89
C ALA A 151 12.90 3.86 13.05
N ALA A 152 11.95 4.80 13.05
CA ALA A 152 10.73 4.68 12.26
C ALA A 152 11.00 4.70 10.75
N ILE A 153 11.95 5.52 10.29
CA ILE A 153 12.35 5.58 8.88
C ILE A 153 13.03 4.27 8.46
N ALA A 154 13.94 3.75 9.29
CA ALA A 154 14.60 2.47 9.05
C ALA A 154 13.59 1.32 8.99
N PHE A 155 12.69 1.25 9.98
CA PHE A 155 11.64 0.24 10.03
C PHE A 155 10.73 0.30 8.80
N LEU A 156 10.27 1.48 8.36
CA LEU A 156 9.47 1.58 7.13
C LEU A 156 10.23 1.06 5.90
N ALA A 157 11.52 1.37 5.78
CA ALA A 157 12.34 0.88 4.69
C ALA A 157 12.48 -0.65 4.71
N GLU A 158 12.64 -1.26 5.89
CA GLU A 158 12.73 -2.71 6.08
C GLU A 158 11.39 -3.41 5.81
N MET A 159 10.27 -2.84 6.25
CA MET A 159 8.91 -3.33 5.94
C MET A 159 8.67 -3.38 4.44
N VAL A 160 8.91 -2.26 3.75
CA VAL A 160 8.70 -2.15 2.30
C VAL A 160 9.67 -3.08 1.56
N GLY A 161 10.96 -3.04 1.93
CA GLY A 161 12.02 -3.78 1.28
C GLY A 161 11.88 -5.29 1.41
N SER A 162 11.52 -5.80 2.59
CA SER A 162 11.34 -7.25 2.82
C SER A 162 10.24 -7.85 1.94
N VAL A 163 9.10 -7.16 1.81
CA VAL A 163 8.01 -7.64 0.95
C VAL A 163 8.38 -7.53 -0.54
N ILE A 164 9.09 -6.47 -0.96
CA ILE A 164 9.59 -6.37 -2.34
C ILE A 164 10.57 -7.50 -2.65
N LEU A 165 11.57 -7.72 -1.78
CA LEU A 165 12.59 -8.74 -1.98
C LEU A 165 12.00 -10.15 -2.00
N SER A 166 11.08 -10.46 -1.07
CA SER A 166 10.42 -11.78 -1.05
C SER A 166 9.59 -12.06 -2.32
N ARG A 167 9.01 -11.04 -2.97
CA ARG A 167 8.26 -11.19 -4.23
C ARG A 167 9.14 -11.53 -5.44
N VAL A 168 10.38 -11.09 -5.47
CA VAL A 168 11.27 -11.27 -6.63
C VAL A 168 12.13 -12.52 -6.55
N VAL A 169 12.21 -13.15 -5.38
CA VAL A 169 12.96 -14.39 -5.15
C VAL A 169 12.14 -15.58 -5.64
N PRO A 170 12.62 -16.38 -6.61
CA PRO A 170 11.89 -17.53 -7.14
C PRO A 170 11.96 -18.77 -6.22
N ASP A 171 12.95 -18.84 -5.34
CA ASP A 171 13.05 -19.91 -4.34
C ASP A 171 12.03 -19.65 -3.21
N PRO A 172 10.99 -20.50 -3.05
CA PRO A 172 9.98 -20.29 -2.04
C PRO A 172 10.53 -20.38 -0.62
N THR A 173 11.63 -21.11 -0.40
CA THR A 173 12.26 -21.22 0.92
C THR A 173 12.91 -19.90 1.32
N LEU A 174 13.76 -19.33 0.45
CA LEU A 174 14.36 -18.02 0.71
C LEU A 174 13.33 -16.89 0.76
N SER A 175 12.27 -16.94 -0.07
CA SER A 175 11.18 -15.95 -0.05
C SER A 175 10.48 -15.90 1.31
N ALA A 176 10.16 -17.06 1.90
CA ALA A 176 9.57 -17.16 3.23
C ALA A 176 10.57 -16.75 4.33
N GLU A 177 11.84 -17.17 4.20
CA GLU A 177 12.90 -16.82 5.16
C GLU A 177 13.09 -15.30 5.28
N ILE A 178 12.99 -14.55 4.18
CA ILE A 178 13.05 -13.07 4.20
C ILE A 178 11.92 -12.48 5.07
N ILE A 179 10.68 -12.96 4.89
CA ILE A 179 9.51 -12.49 5.64
C ILE A 179 9.70 -12.80 7.13
N ASP A 180 10.02 -14.05 7.46
CA ASP A 180 10.17 -14.51 8.85
C ASP A 180 11.33 -13.80 9.56
N THR A 181 12.49 -13.72 8.91
CA THR A 181 13.70 -13.12 9.49
C THR A 181 13.48 -11.65 9.80
N VAL A 182 12.98 -10.87 8.84
CA VAL A 182 12.79 -9.42 9.02
C VAL A 182 11.67 -9.14 10.02
N SER A 183 10.56 -9.88 9.96
CA SER A 183 9.48 -9.76 10.94
C SER A 183 9.97 -10.03 12.37
N ASN A 184 10.69 -11.14 12.58
CA ASN A 184 11.18 -11.52 13.90
C ASN A 184 12.24 -10.57 14.44
N ASP A 185 13.16 -10.09 13.59
CA ASP A 185 14.18 -9.12 13.98
C ASP A 185 13.55 -7.78 14.42
N LEU A 186 12.59 -7.26 13.65
CA LEU A 186 11.87 -6.02 13.98
C LEU A 186 11.09 -6.14 15.28
N ILE A 187 10.38 -7.25 15.48
CA ILE A 187 9.68 -7.54 16.74
C ILE A 187 10.69 -7.64 17.89
N GLY A 188 11.82 -8.31 17.69
CA GLY A 188 12.86 -8.48 18.71
C GLY A 188 13.48 -7.15 19.16
N ARG A 189 13.79 -6.25 18.22
CA ARG A 189 14.43 -4.95 18.51
C ARG A 189 13.53 -3.96 19.26
N HIS A 190 12.23 -4.11 19.13
CA HIS A 190 11.26 -3.10 19.58
C HIS A 190 10.16 -3.63 20.50
N SER A 191 10.20 -4.94 20.81
CA SER A 191 9.37 -5.51 21.88
C SER A 191 9.76 -4.89 23.24
N PRO A 192 8.78 -4.53 24.09
CA PRO A 192 9.02 -3.97 25.43
C PRO A 192 9.83 -4.89 26.36
N SER A 193 10.05 -6.15 25.98
CA SER A 193 10.73 -7.19 26.73
C SER A 193 12.17 -7.47 26.28
N ALA A 194 12.74 -6.73 25.33
CA ALA A 194 14.16 -6.86 25.00
C ALA A 194 15.02 -6.34 26.18
N PRO A 195 15.78 -7.19 26.89
CA PRO A 195 16.67 -6.71 27.93
C PRO A 195 17.81 -5.93 27.26
N VAL A 196 18.06 -4.73 27.78
CA VAL A 196 19.26 -3.93 27.48
C VAL A 196 20.51 -4.69 27.90
#